data_AF-A0A2V6L0H4-F1
#
_entry.id   AF-A0A2V6L0H4-F1
#
_cell.length_a   1.000
_cell.length_b   1.000
_cell.length_c   1.000
_cell.angle_alpha   90.00
_cell.angle_beta   90.00
_cell.angle_gamma   90.00
#
_symmetry.space_group_name_H-M   'P 1'
#
loop_
_entity.id
_entity.type
_entity.pdbx_description
1 polymer ?
#
loop_
_entity_poly.entity_id
_entity_poly.type
_entity_poly.pdbx_seq_one_letter_code
_entity_poly.pdbx_strand_id
1 'polypeptide(L)'
;MSTRSARKNPDVIVLTGAGISIPIGIPAMQGMFKAFLNRAESGISAEEKQACRLFTEDLGVAEDLEEFLVAANVITEFKSTSLSPLIERSISTRRKTKVIEDYHHRLDHYVASAGNLRNRILEFMARKCFQFDRDRADTLFKGVVASLTRKGYPVYTTNYDFSFEHVAIENRIRINDNFTDAGQRSLWNPSIDFPVGNALTIIKLHGSVAWYVGNDDKIEKIYSNTDINPIGKPIDRIVIAPTRFKDIYAQHFFALYSHFLTNLATARVLIVTGHSLRDDYLRAAIIERVRKKPFHLLVIAPNFPAILPTELAPARLGAVGDVSHVPLKFEEFSDELASILNDVGPDEIVTRCAEVVQHRRSRKTKIAIKGKIGTLKPNIKKPFTAIIDAYLHSSQKPASIRVWIEAEYKTPDGALHKNISGQFLEGPQILVGEGLSGLVRQEVPIKFTVPEYPEWLAHADKVSLHVAIIKGTVEKPAALKESDILARDSRTLSYTGSFAARASMMLPLFAVHRGFSALPRKSARN
;
A
#
# COMPACT_ATOMS: atom_id res chain seq x y z
N MET A 1 -41.25 18.90 12.87
CA MET A 1 -40.98 18.51 11.47
C MET A 1 -39.62 19.04 11.08
N SER A 2 -38.57 18.21 11.15
CA SER A 2 -37.22 18.57 10.72
C SER A 2 -37.15 18.42 9.20
N THR A 3 -36.80 19.50 8.52
CA THR A 3 -36.58 19.53 7.07
C THR A 3 -35.48 18.53 6.72
N ARG A 4 -35.83 17.39 6.12
CA ARG A 4 -34.89 16.50 5.43
C ARG A 4 -34.20 17.33 4.36
N SER A 5 -33.00 17.82 4.66
CA SER A 5 -32.04 18.29 3.66
C SER A 5 -32.00 17.24 2.56
N ALA A 6 -32.30 17.63 1.32
CA ALA A 6 -32.25 16.73 0.17
C ALA A 6 -30.85 16.10 0.14
N ARG A 7 -30.77 14.76 0.27
CA ARG A 7 -29.49 14.04 0.22
C ARG A 7 -28.82 14.39 -1.10
N LYS A 8 -27.72 15.15 -1.04
CA LYS A 8 -26.88 15.41 -2.21
C LYS A 8 -26.10 14.12 -2.47
N ASN A 9 -26.29 13.53 -3.65
CA ASN A 9 -25.53 12.35 -4.04
C ASN A 9 -24.02 12.68 -4.13
N PRO A 10 -23.14 11.71 -3.85
CA PRO A 10 -21.70 11.93 -3.84
C PRO A 10 -21.15 12.15 -5.26
N ASP A 11 -20.29 13.15 -5.43
CA ASP A 11 -19.58 13.43 -6.69
C ASP A 11 -18.48 12.38 -6.98
N VAL A 12 -17.95 11.75 -5.93
CA VAL A 12 -16.89 10.72 -6.00
C VAL A 12 -17.33 9.52 -5.20
N ILE A 13 -17.19 8.34 -5.78
CA ILE A 13 -17.36 7.06 -5.09
C ILE A 13 -16.11 6.19 -5.27
N VAL A 14 -15.82 5.36 -4.28
CA VAL A 14 -14.67 4.43 -4.31
C VAL A 14 -15.17 3.00 -4.30
N LEU A 15 -14.61 2.14 -5.14
CA LEU A 15 -14.80 0.70 -5.14
C LEU A 15 -13.46 0.02 -4.81
N THR A 16 -13.43 -0.75 -3.71
CA THR A 16 -12.26 -1.51 -3.31
C THR A 16 -12.50 -3.02 -3.40
N GLY A 17 -11.45 -3.77 -3.71
CA GLY A 17 -11.46 -5.24 -3.73
C GLY A 17 -10.24 -5.85 -3.05
N ALA A 18 -10.13 -7.18 -3.05
CA ALA A 18 -9.20 -7.93 -2.19
C ALA A 18 -7.73 -7.53 -2.36
N GLY A 19 -7.37 -6.93 -3.50
CA GLY A 19 -6.03 -6.43 -3.76
C GLY A 19 -5.54 -5.36 -2.77
N ILE A 20 -6.44 -4.59 -2.14
CA ILE A 20 -6.02 -3.64 -1.10
C ILE A 20 -5.64 -4.33 0.21
N SER A 21 -6.12 -5.55 0.45
CA SER A 21 -5.90 -6.30 1.70
C SER A 21 -4.68 -7.23 1.62
N ILE A 22 -4.10 -7.44 0.44
CA ILE A 22 -2.86 -8.23 0.25
C ILE A 22 -1.71 -7.74 1.14
N PRO A 23 -1.41 -6.42 1.23
CA PRO A 23 -0.26 -5.93 1.99
C PRO A 23 -0.42 -6.06 3.51
N ILE A 24 -1.63 -6.34 4.00
CA ILE A 24 -1.93 -6.57 5.43
C ILE A 24 -2.10 -8.06 5.75
N GLY A 25 -1.65 -8.93 4.85
CA GLY A 25 -1.60 -10.38 5.08
C GLY A 25 -2.85 -11.15 4.64
N ILE A 26 -3.84 -10.50 4.00
CA ILE A 26 -5.03 -11.20 3.47
C ILE A 26 -4.83 -11.45 1.97
N PRO A 27 -4.60 -12.70 1.54
CA PRO A 27 -4.40 -13.00 0.12
C PRO A 27 -5.69 -12.80 -0.69
N ALA A 28 -5.55 -12.47 -1.97
CA ALA A 28 -6.65 -12.58 -2.93
C ALA A 28 -7.10 -14.05 -3.10
N MET A 29 -8.27 -14.30 -3.70
CA MET A 29 -8.91 -15.63 -3.72
C MET A 29 -8.04 -16.77 -4.25
N GLN A 30 -7.23 -16.53 -5.29
CA GLN A 30 -6.25 -17.52 -5.79
C GLN A 30 -5.15 -17.83 -4.76
N GLY A 31 -4.65 -16.80 -4.06
CA GLY A 31 -3.69 -17.00 -2.97
C GLY A 31 -4.32 -17.69 -1.77
N MET A 32 -5.59 -17.40 -1.48
CA MET A 32 -6.35 -18.03 -0.41
C MET A 32 -6.60 -19.51 -0.69
N PHE A 33 -6.86 -19.88 -1.95
CA PHE A 33 -6.94 -21.28 -2.38
C PHE A 33 -5.62 -22.03 -2.12
N LYS A 34 -4.48 -21.45 -2.53
CA LYS A 34 -3.16 -22.05 -2.27
C LYS A 34 -2.87 -22.19 -0.78
N ALA A 35 -3.22 -21.18 0.01
CA ALA A 35 -3.10 -21.22 1.46
C ALA A 35 -4.00 -22.29 2.09
N PHE A 36 -5.21 -22.49 1.55
CA PHE A 36 -6.13 -23.54 2.00
C PHE A 36 -5.58 -24.95 1.70
N LEU A 37 -4.93 -25.16 0.55
CA LEU A 37 -4.28 -26.44 0.23
C LEU A 37 -3.00 -26.72 1.02
N ASN A 38 -2.45 -25.71 1.71
CA ASN A 38 -1.29 -25.86 2.57
C ASN A 38 -1.71 -26.40 3.94
N ARG A 39 -1.38 -27.67 4.23
CA ARG A 39 -1.71 -28.34 5.49
C ARG A 39 -1.20 -27.61 6.73
N ALA A 40 -0.04 -26.94 6.66
CA ALA A 40 0.49 -26.19 7.79
C ALA A 40 -0.35 -24.95 8.12
N GLU A 41 -1.10 -24.41 7.15
CA GLU A 41 -1.90 -23.21 7.33
C GLU A 41 -3.37 -23.50 7.62
N SER A 42 -3.95 -24.47 6.92
CA SER A 42 -5.40 -24.75 6.99
C SER A 42 -5.75 -25.94 7.89
N GLY A 43 -4.80 -26.86 8.09
CA GLY A 43 -5.07 -28.16 8.68
C GLY A 43 -5.79 -29.15 7.75
N ILE A 44 -5.85 -28.87 6.44
CA ILE A 44 -6.59 -29.67 5.46
C ILE A 44 -6.24 -31.17 5.53
N SER A 45 -7.27 -32.02 5.52
CA SER A 45 -7.13 -33.48 5.55
C SER A 45 -6.76 -34.05 4.18
N ALA A 46 -6.38 -35.34 4.13
CA ALA A 46 -6.09 -36.01 2.87
C ALA A 46 -7.36 -36.17 2.01
N GLU A 47 -8.49 -36.42 2.65
CA GLU A 47 -9.82 -36.54 2.04
C GLU A 47 -10.27 -35.21 1.45
N GLU A 48 -10.14 -34.11 2.21
CA GLU A 48 -10.46 -32.75 1.73
C GLU A 48 -9.58 -32.36 0.55
N LYS A 49 -8.29 -32.69 0.59
CA LYS A 49 -7.37 -32.44 -0.53
C LYS A 49 -7.74 -33.27 -1.76
N GLN A 50 -8.21 -34.51 -1.58
CA GLN A 50 -8.72 -35.32 -2.68
C GLN A 50 -10.00 -34.71 -3.26
N ALA A 51 -10.92 -34.24 -2.40
CA ALA A 51 -12.12 -33.55 -2.85
C ALA A 51 -11.75 -32.28 -3.66
N CYS A 52 -10.77 -31.50 -3.22
CA CYS A 52 -10.28 -30.36 -4.01
C CYS A 52 -9.76 -30.77 -5.40
N ARG A 53 -9.02 -31.89 -5.49
CA ARG A 53 -8.52 -32.40 -6.77
C ARG A 53 -9.64 -32.79 -7.72
N LEU A 54 -10.71 -33.43 -7.22
CA LEU A 54 -11.87 -33.77 -8.05
C LEU A 54 -12.48 -32.52 -8.71
N PHE A 55 -12.55 -31.40 -7.98
CA PHE A 55 -13.08 -30.16 -8.52
C PHE A 55 -12.17 -29.56 -9.61
N THR A 56 -10.85 -29.54 -9.39
CA THR A 56 -9.91 -28.96 -10.39
C THR A 56 -9.67 -29.87 -11.59
N GLU A 57 -9.46 -31.17 -11.36
CA GLU A 57 -9.04 -32.13 -12.38
C GLU A 57 -10.24 -32.68 -13.17
N ASP A 58 -11.32 -33.06 -12.48
CA ASP A 58 -12.46 -33.70 -13.14
C ASP A 58 -13.52 -32.69 -13.59
N LEU A 59 -13.77 -31.63 -12.79
CA LEU A 59 -14.77 -30.60 -13.10
C LEU A 59 -14.20 -29.36 -13.78
N GLY A 60 -12.87 -29.25 -13.89
CA GLY A 60 -12.20 -28.10 -14.51
C GLY A 60 -12.42 -26.78 -13.77
N VAL A 61 -12.72 -26.83 -12.47
CA VAL A 61 -12.88 -25.63 -11.63
C VAL A 61 -11.51 -24.95 -11.49
N ALA A 62 -11.47 -23.64 -11.72
CA ALA A 62 -10.22 -22.89 -11.59
C ALA A 62 -9.70 -22.91 -10.14
N GLU A 63 -8.39 -22.80 -9.96
CA GLU A 63 -7.71 -22.69 -8.66
C GLU A 63 -7.98 -21.34 -7.97
N ASP A 64 -9.25 -21.08 -7.66
CA ASP A 64 -9.76 -19.87 -7.07
C ASP A 64 -10.88 -20.23 -6.08
N LEU A 65 -10.73 -19.81 -4.83
CA LEU A 65 -11.59 -20.25 -3.74
C LEU A 65 -13.06 -19.87 -3.93
N GLU A 66 -13.33 -18.79 -4.65
CA GLU A 66 -14.68 -18.36 -5.02
C GLU A 66 -15.30 -19.31 -6.05
N GLU A 67 -14.57 -19.70 -7.10
CA GLU A 67 -15.04 -20.69 -8.09
C GLU A 67 -15.33 -22.05 -7.44
N PHE A 68 -14.51 -22.43 -6.45
CA PHE A 68 -14.73 -23.62 -5.64
C PHE A 68 -16.03 -23.56 -4.84
N LEU A 69 -16.30 -22.43 -4.18
CA LEU A 69 -17.54 -22.26 -3.42
C LEU A 69 -18.77 -22.31 -4.32
N VAL A 70 -18.69 -21.71 -5.52
CA VAL A 70 -19.77 -21.81 -6.52
C VAL A 70 -20.01 -23.25 -6.95
N ALA A 71 -18.96 -23.97 -7.33
CA ALA A 71 -19.06 -25.37 -7.73
C ALA A 71 -19.63 -26.25 -6.59
N ALA A 72 -19.20 -25.99 -5.35
CA ALA A 72 -19.65 -26.77 -4.20
C ALA A 72 -21.14 -26.55 -3.94
N ASN A 73 -21.63 -25.31 -4.04
CA ASN A 73 -23.06 -25.01 -3.91
C ASN A 73 -23.89 -25.74 -4.97
N VAL A 74 -23.45 -25.73 -6.24
CA VAL A 74 -24.13 -26.44 -7.34
C VAL A 74 -24.25 -27.94 -7.03
N ILE A 75 -23.18 -28.57 -6.53
CA ILE A 75 -23.20 -29.99 -6.17
C ILE A 75 -24.14 -30.23 -4.99
N THR A 76 -24.07 -29.41 -3.94
CA THR A 76 -24.92 -29.59 -2.75
C THR A 76 -26.41 -29.42 -3.04
N GLU A 77 -26.76 -28.53 -3.98
CA GLU A 77 -28.13 -28.28 -4.41
C GLU A 77 -28.60 -29.23 -5.51
N PHE A 78 -27.72 -30.06 -6.10
CA PHE A 78 -28.04 -30.82 -7.30
C PHE A 78 -29.35 -31.63 -7.19
N LYS A 79 -29.57 -32.28 -6.05
CA LYS A 79 -30.77 -33.09 -5.78
C LYS A 79 -32.08 -32.30 -5.84
N SER A 80 -32.07 -31.02 -5.50
CA SER A 80 -33.26 -30.17 -5.54
C SER A 80 -33.52 -29.55 -6.92
N THR A 81 -32.60 -29.74 -7.88
CA THR A 81 -32.75 -29.24 -9.24
C THR A 81 -33.61 -30.15 -10.11
N SER A 82 -34.18 -29.58 -11.17
CA SER A 82 -34.89 -30.32 -12.21
C SER A 82 -33.99 -31.26 -13.04
N LEU A 83 -32.66 -31.14 -12.92
CA LEU A 83 -31.71 -32.00 -13.62
C LEU A 83 -31.55 -33.37 -12.93
N SER A 84 -31.73 -33.47 -11.61
CA SER A 84 -31.56 -34.75 -10.90
C SER A 84 -32.48 -35.85 -11.46
N PRO A 85 -33.79 -35.64 -11.64
CA PRO A 85 -34.67 -36.65 -12.26
C PRO A 85 -34.35 -36.95 -13.73
N LEU A 86 -33.74 -36.00 -14.46
CA LEU A 86 -33.35 -36.21 -15.85
C LEU A 86 -32.14 -37.14 -15.95
N ILE A 87 -31.13 -36.94 -15.09
CA ILE A 87 -29.94 -37.80 -15.01
C ILE A 87 -30.32 -39.20 -14.52
N GLU A 88 -31.22 -39.32 -13.55
CA GLU A 88 -31.71 -40.64 -13.13
C GLU A 88 -32.33 -41.43 -14.29
N ARG A 89 -33.11 -40.77 -15.16
CA ARG A 89 -33.72 -41.39 -16.35
C ARG A 89 -32.70 -41.79 -17.42
N SER A 90 -31.60 -41.05 -17.56
CA SER A 90 -30.54 -41.41 -18.51
C SER A 90 -29.72 -42.61 -18.05
N ILE A 91 -29.65 -42.84 -16.73
CA ILE A 91 -29.00 -44.01 -16.13
C ILE A 91 -29.90 -45.24 -16.21
N SER A 92 -31.21 -45.11 -15.94
CA SER A 92 -32.16 -46.21 -15.98
C SER A 92 -33.58 -45.74 -16.31
N THR A 93 -34.24 -46.45 -17.22
CA THR A 93 -35.66 -46.25 -17.52
C THR A 93 -36.59 -46.77 -16.42
N ARG A 94 -36.10 -47.66 -15.55
CA ARG A 94 -36.85 -48.21 -14.40
C ARG A 94 -36.43 -47.47 -13.12
N ARG A 95 -37.42 -46.97 -12.36
CA ARG A 95 -37.22 -46.12 -11.15
C ARG A 95 -36.61 -46.83 -9.94
N LYS A 96 -36.61 -48.17 -9.90
CA LYS A 96 -36.02 -48.95 -8.80
C LYS A 96 -35.16 -50.06 -9.38
N THR A 97 -33.88 -49.77 -9.55
CA THR A 97 -32.85 -50.73 -9.94
C THR A 97 -31.65 -50.54 -9.01
N LYS A 98 -30.88 -51.62 -8.79
CA LYS A 98 -29.62 -51.54 -8.04
C LYS A 98 -28.68 -50.45 -8.57
N VAL A 99 -28.70 -50.21 -9.88
CA VAL A 99 -27.92 -49.14 -10.53
C VAL A 99 -28.33 -47.75 -10.07
N ILE A 100 -29.63 -47.50 -9.88
CA ILE A 100 -30.15 -46.22 -9.34
C ILE A 100 -29.81 -46.07 -7.86
N GLU A 101 -29.92 -47.15 -7.08
CA GLU A 101 -29.51 -47.15 -5.66
C GLU A 101 -28.01 -46.86 -5.50
N ASP A 102 -27.16 -47.52 -6.29
CA ASP A 102 -25.70 -47.28 -6.31
C ASP A 102 -25.35 -45.86 -6.80
N TYR A 103 -26.16 -45.28 -7.69
CA TYR A 103 -26.02 -43.88 -8.10
C TYR A 103 -26.37 -42.93 -6.97
N HIS A 104 -27.52 -43.11 -6.30
CA HIS A 104 -27.92 -42.28 -5.17
C HIS A 104 -26.90 -42.34 -4.03
N HIS A 105 -26.43 -43.53 -3.67
CA HIS A 105 -25.41 -43.67 -2.63
C HIS A 105 -24.12 -42.88 -2.96
N ARG A 106 -23.65 -42.92 -4.21
CA ARG A 106 -22.48 -42.15 -4.65
C ARG A 106 -22.76 -40.65 -4.65
N LEU A 107 -23.93 -40.23 -5.15
CA LEU A 107 -24.34 -38.83 -5.17
C LEU A 107 -24.37 -38.26 -3.75
N ASP A 108 -24.93 -39.00 -2.80
CA ASP A 108 -25.02 -38.61 -1.39
C ASP A 108 -23.64 -38.40 -0.78
N HIS A 109 -22.70 -39.29 -1.08
CA HIS A 109 -21.31 -39.14 -0.68
C HIS A 109 -20.67 -37.87 -1.26
N TYR A 110 -20.84 -37.59 -2.55
CA TYR A 110 -20.29 -36.38 -3.18
C TYR A 110 -20.94 -35.09 -2.63
N VAL A 111 -22.26 -35.10 -2.42
CA VAL A 111 -23.00 -33.99 -1.81
C VAL A 111 -22.49 -33.70 -0.40
N ALA A 112 -22.34 -34.73 0.43
CA ALA A 112 -21.81 -34.59 1.78
C ALA A 112 -20.36 -34.10 1.79
N SER A 113 -19.51 -34.64 0.91
CA SER A 113 -18.11 -34.24 0.79
C SER A 113 -17.98 -32.77 0.34
N ALA A 114 -18.75 -32.35 -0.68
CA ALA A 114 -18.78 -30.97 -1.15
C ALA A 114 -19.29 -30.01 -0.07
N GLY A 115 -20.33 -30.40 0.67
CA GLY A 115 -20.88 -29.60 1.78
C GLY A 115 -19.88 -29.42 2.92
N ASN A 116 -19.19 -30.49 3.32
CA ASN A 116 -18.15 -30.43 4.36
C ASN A 116 -16.97 -29.55 3.91
N LEU A 117 -16.49 -29.74 2.69
CA LEU A 117 -15.39 -28.96 2.12
C LEU A 117 -15.75 -27.46 2.05
N ARG A 118 -16.95 -27.13 1.55
CA ARG A 118 -17.49 -25.77 1.52
C ARG A 118 -17.44 -25.13 2.90
N ASN A 119 -17.94 -25.82 3.93
CA ASN A 119 -17.96 -25.29 5.29
C ASN A 119 -16.54 -25.07 5.83
N ARG A 120 -15.58 -25.98 5.55
CA ARG A 120 -14.18 -25.77 5.94
C ARG A 120 -13.54 -24.58 5.23
N ILE A 121 -13.81 -24.41 3.94
CA ILE A 121 -13.32 -23.29 3.15
C ILE A 121 -13.86 -21.97 3.73
N LEU A 122 -15.16 -21.89 4.00
CA LEU A 122 -15.78 -20.71 4.61
C LEU A 122 -15.21 -20.39 5.99
N GLU A 123 -14.97 -21.41 6.83
CA GLU A 123 -14.36 -21.19 8.14
C GLU A 123 -12.91 -20.70 8.01
N PHE A 124 -12.13 -21.28 7.10
CA PHE A 124 -10.76 -20.86 6.83
C PHE A 124 -10.70 -19.41 6.32
N MET A 125 -11.52 -19.08 5.33
CA MET A 125 -11.64 -17.72 4.80
C MET A 125 -12.01 -16.73 5.89
N ALA A 126 -13.02 -17.05 6.71
CA ALA A 126 -13.45 -16.21 7.80
C ALA A 126 -12.32 -15.92 8.79
N ARG A 127 -11.59 -16.96 9.22
CA ARG A 127 -10.43 -16.79 10.12
C ARG A 127 -9.33 -15.93 9.50
N LYS A 128 -8.95 -16.21 8.25
CA LYS A 128 -7.88 -15.46 7.55
C LYS A 128 -8.24 -13.99 7.34
N CYS A 129 -9.47 -13.69 6.91
CA CYS A 129 -9.93 -12.31 6.73
C CYS A 129 -10.14 -11.56 8.06
N PHE A 130 -10.35 -12.26 9.17
CA PHE A 130 -10.45 -11.65 10.50
C PHE A 130 -9.08 -11.40 11.13
N GLN A 131 -8.08 -12.25 10.84
CA GLN A 131 -6.72 -12.21 11.39
C GLN A 131 -5.74 -11.55 10.41
N PHE A 132 -5.85 -10.24 10.25
CA PHE A 132 -4.92 -9.45 9.43
C PHE A 132 -3.94 -8.64 10.28
N ASP A 133 -2.86 -8.17 9.65
CA ASP A 133 -1.85 -7.31 10.28
C ASP A 133 -2.43 -5.92 10.55
N ARG A 134 -2.78 -5.68 11.82
CA ARG A 134 -3.43 -4.46 12.29
C ARG A 134 -2.51 -3.23 12.25
N ASP A 135 -1.26 -3.39 12.66
CA ASP A 135 -0.27 -2.29 12.66
C ASP A 135 0.04 -1.84 11.23
N ARG A 136 0.16 -2.82 10.32
CA ARG A 136 0.32 -2.52 8.90
C ARG A 136 -0.92 -1.87 8.31
N ALA A 137 -2.12 -2.31 8.70
CA ALA A 137 -3.36 -1.70 8.27
C ALA A 137 -3.47 -0.23 8.73
N ASP A 138 -3.17 0.08 10.00
CA ASP A 138 -3.16 1.47 10.49
C ASP A 138 -2.17 2.33 9.69
N THR A 139 -0.95 1.84 9.52
CA THR A 139 0.08 2.55 8.75
C THR A 139 -0.38 2.84 7.32
N LEU A 140 -1.02 1.88 6.66
CA LEU A 140 -1.32 1.96 5.23
C LEU A 140 -2.63 2.66 4.91
N PHE A 141 -3.67 2.45 5.71
CA PHE A 141 -5.02 2.92 5.38
C PHE A 141 -5.39 4.23 6.08
N LYS A 142 -4.72 4.61 7.17
CA LYS A 142 -5.07 5.79 7.98
C LYS A 142 -5.22 7.06 7.16
N GLY A 143 -4.27 7.34 6.27
CA GLY A 143 -4.32 8.52 5.41
C GLY A 143 -5.55 8.52 4.49
N VAL A 144 -5.80 7.40 3.81
CA VAL A 144 -6.92 7.25 2.86
C VAL A 144 -8.26 7.28 3.60
N VAL A 145 -8.40 6.52 4.68
CA VAL A 145 -9.62 6.47 5.52
C VAL A 145 -9.97 7.86 6.05
N ALA A 146 -8.99 8.60 6.58
CA ALA A 146 -9.22 9.95 7.07
C ALA A 146 -9.63 10.92 5.95
N SER A 147 -9.03 10.79 4.76
CA SER A 147 -9.32 11.65 3.61
C SER A 147 -10.72 11.39 3.04
N LEU A 148 -11.11 10.12 2.89
CA LEU A 148 -12.44 9.71 2.45
C LEU A 148 -13.52 10.17 3.43
N THR A 149 -13.27 10.01 4.74
CA THR A 149 -14.14 10.50 5.81
C THR A 149 -14.34 12.02 5.74
N ARG A 150 -13.25 12.78 5.59
CA ARG A 150 -13.28 14.24 5.54
C ARG A 150 -14.04 14.76 4.32
N LYS A 151 -13.91 14.07 3.19
CA LYS A 151 -14.61 14.44 1.95
C LYS A 151 -16.03 13.87 1.84
N GLY A 152 -16.41 12.96 2.73
CA GLY A 152 -17.70 12.26 2.67
C GLY A 152 -17.84 11.36 1.43
N TYR A 153 -16.73 10.85 0.90
CA TYR A 153 -16.75 9.95 -0.27
C TYR A 153 -17.03 8.52 0.19
N PRO A 154 -18.15 7.89 -0.22
CA PRO A 154 -18.47 6.55 0.23
C PRO A 154 -17.56 5.50 -0.40
N VAL A 155 -17.26 4.47 0.39
CA VAL A 155 -16.46 3.32 0.00
C VAL A 155 -17.37 2.12 -0.17
N TYR A 156 -17.49 1.64 -1.38
CA TYR A 156 -18.06 0.35 -1.68
C TYR A 156 -16.93 -0.67 -1.70
N THR A 157 -17.16 -1.84 -1.12
CA THR A 157 -16.13 -2.88 -1.10
C THR A 157 -16.74 -4.27 -1.23
N THR A 158 -16.01 -5.13 -1.94
CA THR A 158 -16.27 -6.57 -2.01
C THR A 158 -15.40 -7.36 -1.02
N ASN A 159 -14.62 -6.66 -0.17
CA ASN A 159 -13.78 -7.30 0.82
C ASN A 159 -14.58 -7.82 2.00
N TYR A 160 -14.30 -9.06 2.38
CA TYR A 160 -14.89 -9.68 3.56
C TYR A 160 -14.29 -9.17 4.88
N ASP A 161 -13.02 -8.76 4.87
CA ASP A 161 -12.33 -8.23 6.05
C ASP A 161 -12.94 -6.90 6.53
N PHE A 162 -12.58 -6.48 7.74
CA PHE A 162 -13.03 -5.23 8.36
C PHE A 162 -11.87 -4.23 8.56
N SER A 163 -10.83 -4.30 7.72
CA SER A 163 -9.59 -3.55 7.95
C SER A 163 -9.77 -2.03 7.91
N PHE A 164 -10.62 -1.50 7.02
CA PHE A 164 -10.94 -0.07 6.99
C PHE A 164 -11.70 0.36 8.24
N GLU A 165 -12.65 -0.45 8.69
CA GLU A 165 -13.40 -0.20 9.92
C GLU A 165 -12.51 -0.24 11.15
N HIS A 166 -11.59 -1.20 11.23
CA HIS A 166 -10.60 -1.27 12.30
C HIS A 166 -9.80 0.02 12.37
N VAL A 167 -9.22 0.48 11.25
CA VAL A 167 -8.43 1.72 11.20
C VAL A 167 -9.27 2.94 11.56
N ALA A 168 -10.54 3.00 11.14
CA ALA A 168 -11.44 4.07 11.55
C ALA A 168 -11.67 4.06 13.08
N ILE A 169 -11.93 2.89 13.68
CA ILE A 169 -12.14 2.73 15.13
C ILE A 169 -10.91 3.18 15.91
N GLU A 170 -9.72 2.69 15.56
CA GLU A 170 -8.46 3.04 16.25
C GLU A 170 -8.16 4.54 16.17
N ASN A 171 -8.55 5.19 15.07
CA ASN A 171 -8.36 6.63 14.88
C ASN A 171 -9.58 7.48 15.31
N ARG A 172 -10.54 6.90 16.04
CA ARG A 172 -11.75 7.57 16.56
C ARG A 172 -12.61 8.24 15.46
N ILE A 173 -12.60 7.65 14.27
CA ILE A 173 -13.44 8.05 13.15
C ILE A 173 -14.77 7.29 13.26
N ARG A 174 -15.87 8.04 13.24
CA ARG A 174 -17.22 7.44 13.19
C ARG A 174 -17.40 6.67 11.89
N ILE A 175 -18.07 5.52 11.96
CA ILE A 175 -18.39 4.68 10.81
C ILE A 175 -19.89 4.74 10.53
N ASN A 176 -20.24 4.84 9.25
CA ASN A 176 -21.59 4.67 8.72
C ASN A 176 -21.61 3.41 7.84
N ASP A 177 -21.98 2.27 8.41
CA ASP A 177 -21.99 0.95 7.76
C ASP A 177 -23.37 0.26 7.81
N ASN A 178 -24.42 1.06 8.01
CA ASN A 178 -25.82 0.62 8.12
C ASN A 178 -26.13 -0.24 9.36
N PHE A 179 -25.28 -0.24 10.38
CA PHE A 179 -25.61 -0.76 11.71
C PHE A 179 -25.99 0.38 12.66
N THR A 180 -26.93 0.09 13.55
CA THR A 180 -27.37 0.99 14.62
C THR A 180 -27.14 0.32 15.98
N ASP A 181 -26.58 1.06 16.92
CA ASP A 181 -26.35 0.56 18.27
C ASP A 181 -27.67 0.50 19.06
N ALA A 182 -27.94 -0.67 19.64
CA ALA A 182 -29.07 -0.96 20.50
C ALA A 182 -28.55 -1.60 21.80
N GLY A 183 -28.18 -0.74 22.76
CA GLY A 183 -27.50 -1.18 23.98
C GLY A 183 -26.07 -1.63 23.68
N GLN A 184 -25.75 -2.90 24.00
CA GLN A 184 -24.43 -3.50 23.73
C GLN A 184 -24.33 -4.20 22.36
N ARG A 185 -25.42 -4.19 21.58
CA ARG A 185 -25.50 -4.83 20.26
C ARG A 185 -25.46 -3.77 19.17
N SER A 186 -24.79 -4.08 18.05
CA SER A 186 -24.91 -3.30 16.82
C SER A 186 -25.74 -4.10 15.82
N LEU A 187 -26.96 -3.62 15.53
CA LEU A 187 -27.97 -4.32 14.74
C LEU A 187 -28.08 -3.74 13.34
N TRP A 188 -28.32 -4.58 12.34
CA TRP A 188 -28.57 -4.14 10.97
C TRP A 188 -29.80 -3.24 10.87
N ASN A 189 -29.67 -2.11 10.18
CA ASN A 189 -30.78 -1.22 9.91
C ASN A 189 -31.52 -1.66 8.64
N PRO A 190 -32.78 -2.15 8.74
CA PRO A 190 -33.55 -2.60 7.57
C PRO A 190 -33.94 -1.46 6.62
N SER A 191 -33.87 -0.20 7.07
CA SER A 191 -34.22 0.96 6.24
C SER A 191 -33.12 1.36 5.25
N ILE A 192 -31.92 0.77 5.36
CA ILE A 192 -30.76 1.02 4.49
C ILE A 192 -30.47 2.52 4.39
N ASP A 193 -29.85 3.06 5.43
CA ASP A 193 -29.54 4.48 5.55
C ASP A 193 -28.04 4.71 5.76
N PHE A 194 -27.46 5.52 4.88
CA PHE A 194 -26.10 6.01 4.99
C PHE A 194 -26.14 7.53 5.17
N PRO A 195 -26.01 8.03 6.41
CA PRO A 195 -26.00 9.46 6.68
C PRO A 195 -24.84 10.16 5.97
N VAL A 196 -25.10 11.37 5.47
CA VAL A 196 -24.06 12.25 4.93
C VAL A 196 -23.37 12.97 6.10
N GLY A 197 -22.04 13.03 6.10
CA GLY A 197 -21.29 13.79 7.11
C GLY A 197 -19.83 13.34 7.26
N ASN A 198 -19.19 13.82 8.34
CA ASN A 198 -17.79 13.51 8.70
C ASN A 198 -17.66 12.12 9.35
N ALA A 199 -18.04 11.09 8.61
CA ALA A 199 -17.92 9.69 9.02
C ALA A 199 -17.41 8.87 7.83
N LEU A 200 -16.71 7.77 8.11
CA LEU A 200 -16.36 6.80 7.09
C LEU A 200 -17.65 6.07 6.68
N THR A 201 -18.19 6.41 5.52
CA THR A 201 -19.30 5.67 4.93
C THR A 201 -18.76 4.48 4.16
N ILE A 202 -18.98 3.26 4.67
CA ILE A 202 -18.49 2.01 4.08
C ILE A 202 -19.65 1.05 3.84
N ILE A 203 -19.70 0.49 2.63
CA ILE A 203 -20.77 -0.38 2.15
C ILE A 203 -20.16 -1.71 1.68
N LYS A 204 -20.45 -2.79 2.40
CA LYS A 204 -19.98 -4.15 2.12
C LYS A 204 -20.90 -4.87 1.14
N LEU A 205 -20.56 -4.88 -0.15
CA LEU A 205 -21.37 -5.47 -1.20
C LEU A 205 -21.44 -7.01 -1.15
N HIS A 206 -20.42 -7.65 -0.58
CA HIS A 206 -20.35 -9.11 -0.39
C HIS A 206 -20.49 -9.52 1.10
N GLY A 207 -20.87 -8.59 1.97
CA GLY A 207 -20.94 -8.82 3.41
C GLY A 207 -19.57 -8.76 4.07
N SER A 208 -19.47 -9.26 5.30
CA SER A 208 -18.22 -9.22 6.07
C SER A 208 -18.11 -10.39 7.04
N VAL A 209 -16.88 -10.83 7.31
CA VAL A 209 -16.58 -11.81 8.37
C VAL A 209 -16.93 -11.30 9.78
N ALA A 210 -17.16 -9.99 9.92
CA ALA A 210 -17.61 -9.38 11.15
C ALA A 210 -19.14 -9.46 11.33
N TRP A 211 -19.90 -9.93 10.32
CA TRP A 211 -21.36 -10.01 10.35
C TRP A 211 -21.84 -11.42 10.72
N TYR A 212 -22.88 -11.52 11.55
CA TYR A 212 -23.43 -12.81 11.99
C TYR A 212 -24.94 -12.72 12.22
N VAL A 213 -25.63 -13.88 12.19
CA VAL A 213 -27.04 -13.97 12.58
C VAL A 213 -27.10 -14.27 14.07
N GLY A 214 -27.74 -13.38 14.83
CA GLY A 214 -28.04 -13.60 16.24
C GLY A 214 -29.17 -14.62 16.42
N ASN A 215 -29.38 -15.09 17.66
CA ASN A 215 -30.43 -16.09 17.96
C ASN A 215 -31.88 -15.61 17.68
N ASP A 216 -32.08 -14.31 17.45
CA ASP A 216 -33.36 -13.71 17.09
C ASP A 216 -33.50 -13.45 15.58
N ASP A 217 -32.74 -14.17 14.75
CA ASP A 217 -32.65 -14.04 13.29
C ASP A 217 -32.25 -12.64 12.80
N LYS A 218 -31.66 -11.83 13.68
CA LYS A 218 -31.19 -10.48 13.34
C LYS A 218 -29.72 -10.49 12.95
N ILE A 219 -29.39 -9.67 11.97
CA ILE A 219 -28.00 -9.45 11.55
C ILE A 219 -27.33 -8.49 12.53
N GLU A 220 -26.17 -8.90 13.03
CA GLU A 220 -25.35 -8.19 13.99
C GLU A 220 -23.90 -8.10 13.53
N LYS A 221 -23.13 -7.21 14.16
CA LYS A 221 -21.70 -7.00 13.87
C LYS A 221 -20.82 -7.12 15.11
N ILE A 222 -19.71 -7.87 15.01
CA ILE A 222 -18.69 -8.06 16.06
C ILE A 222 -17.28 -7.90 15.46
N TYR A 223 -16.39 -7.22 16.20
CA TYR A 223 -14.96 -7.09 15.84
C TYR A 223 -14.00 -7.76 16.82
N SER A 224 -14.50 -8.38 17.89
CA SER A 224 -13.69 -8.97 18.96
C SER A 224 -13.43 -10.47 18.80
N ASN A 225 -14.38 -11.24 18.25
CA ASN A 225 -14.28 -12.69 18.12
C ASN A 225 -15.08 -13.20 16.92
N THR A 226 -14.63 -14.30 16.31
CA THR A 226 -15.29 -14.99 15.19
C THR A 226 -16.18 -16.16 15.60
N ASP A 227 -16.14 -16.58 16.87
CA ASP A 227 -16.71 -17.87 17.30
C ASP A 227 -17.84 -17.70 18.31
N ILE A 228 -17.83 -16.59 19.06
CA ILE A 228 -18.83 -16.29 20.10
C ILE A 228 -19.33 -14.85 19.99
N ASN A 229 -20.60 -14.64 20.32
CA ASN A 229 -21.16 -13.31 20.47
C ASN A 229 -20.80 -12.67 21.84
N PRO A 230 -21.12 -11.38 22.06
CA PRO A 230 -20.83 -10.71 23.33
C PRO A 230 -21.48 -11.34 24.58
N ILE A 231 -22.45 -12.24 24.40
CA ILE A 231 -23.11 -12.99 25.48
C ILE A 231 -22.61 -14.44 25.60
N GLY A 232 -21.49 -14.78 24.95
CA GLY A 232 -20.81 -16.07 25.08
C GLY A 232 -21.45 -17.23 24.32
N LYS A 233 -22.38 -16.98 23.39
CA LYS A 233 -23.02 -18.03 22.58
C LYS A 233 -22.30 -18.22 21.25
N PRO A 234 -22.22 -19.46 20.73
CA PRO A 234 -21.77 -19.73 19.37
C PRO A 234 -22.55 -18.91 18.34
N ILE A 235 -21.87 -18.44 17.31
CA ILE A 235 -22.48 -17.64 16.23
C ILE A 235 -22.46 -18.39 14.90
N ASP A 236 -23.57 -18.31 14.17
CA ASP A 236 -23.62 -18.67 12.76
C ASP A 236 -23.17 -17.47 11.93
N ARG A 237 -22.02 -17.63 11.27
CA ARG A 237 -21.38 -16.54 10.52
C ARG A 237 -22.16 -16.22 9.25
N ILE A 238 -22.37 -14.93 8.98
CA ILE A 238 -22.84 -14.48 7.66
C ILE A 238 -21.61 -14.13 6.84
N VAL A 239 -21.02 -15.15 6.25
CA VAL A 239 -20.13 -14.95 5.12
C VAL A 239 -20.93 -15.33 3.89
N ILE A 240 -21.30 -14.35 3.07
CA ILE A 240 -21.80 -14.66 1.74
C ILE A 240 -20.61 -15.18 0.95
N ALA A 241 -20.61 -16.49 0.73
CA ALA A 241 -19.86 -17.07 -0.37
C ALA A 241 -20.27 -16.30 -1.63
N PRO A 242 -19.34 -15.75 -2.41
CA PRO A 242 -19.71 -15.05 -3.62
C PRO A 242 -20.26 -16.08 -4.59
N THR A 243 -21.59 -16.17 -4.66
CA THR A 243 -22.28 -16.94 -5.68
C THR A 243 -22.70 -15.97 -6.76
N ARG A 244 -22.36 -16.30 -8.01
CA ARG A 244 -22.75 -15.51 -9.16
C ARG A 244 -24.28 -15.46 -9.19
N PHE A 245 -24.84 -14.29 -8.88
CA PHE A 245 -26.24 -13.86 -8.96
C PHE A 245 -27.26 -14.28 -7.89
N LYS A 246 -27.28 -15.50 -7.36
CA LYS A 246 -28.46 -15.98 -6.59
C LYS A 246 -28.62 -15.33 -5.21
N ASP A 247 -27.53 -15.07 -4.49
CA ASP A 247 -27.59 -14.50 -3.13
C ASP A 247 -27.75 -12.96 -3.11
N ILE A 248 -27.50 -12.27 -4.23
CA ILE A 248 -27.77 -10.82 -4.36
C ILE A 248 -29.27 -10.53 -4.16
N TYR A 249 -30.14 -11.51 -4.45
CA TYR A 249 -31.59 -11.39 -4.23
C TYR A 249 -32.02 -11.48 -2.77
N ALA A 250 -31.11 -11.83 -1.84
CA ALA A 250 -31.39 -11.61 -0.43
C ALA A 250 -31.60 -10.10 -0.21
N GLN A 251 -32.73 -9.75 0.43
CA GLN A 251 -33.27 -8.38 0.47
C GLN A 251 -32.23 -7.31 0.86
N HIS A 252 -31.31 -7.64 1.77
CA HIS A 252 -30.29 -6.72 2.25
C HIS A 252 -29.21 -6.42 1.19
N PHE A 253 -28.69 -7.43 0.49
CA PHE A 253 -27.63 -7.26 -0.51
C PHE A 253 -28.15 -6.54 -1.75
N PHE A 254 -29.38 -6.86 -2.16
CA PHE A 254 -30.06 -6.13 -3.24
C PHE A 254 -30.15 -4.64 -2.94
N ALA A 255 -30.45 -4.26 -1.69
CA ALA A 255 -30.57 -2.87 -1.31
C ALA A 255 -29.20 -2.14 -1.27
N LEU A 256 -28.14 -2.80 -0.80
CA LEU A 256 -26.78 -2.24 -0.85
C LEU A 256 -26.31 -2.04 -2.30
N TYR A 257 -26.61 -3.00 -3.18
CA TYR A 257 -26.32 -2.87 -4.60
C TYR A 257 -27.15 -1.77 -5.26
N SER A 258 -28.44 -1.66 -4.94
CA SER A 258 -29.30 -0.57 -5.43
C SER A 258 -28.78 0.80 -4.98
N HIS A 259 -28.25 0.90 -3.76
CA HIS A 259 -27.58 2.09 -3.27
C HIS A 259 -26.30 2.41 -4.06
N PHE A 260 -25.49 1.39 -4.40
CA PHE A 260 -24.35 1.55 -5.29
C PHE A 260 -24.77 2.09 -6.67
N LEU A 261 -25.78 1.49 -7.31
CA LEU A 261 -26.26 1.93 -8.61
C LEU A 261 -26.77 3.37 -8.60
N THR A 262 -27.48 3.76 -7.55
CA THR A 262 -28.00 5.12 -7.38
C THR A 262 -26.87 6.15 -7.31
N ASN A 263 -25.84 5.88 -6.51
CA ASN A 263 -24.70 6.80 -6.39
C ASN A 263 -23.82 6.77 -7.65
N LEU A 264 -23.61 5.60 -8.25
CA LEU A 264 -22.87 5.46 -9.51
C LEU A 264 -23.52 6.30 -10.63
N ALA A 265 -24.85 6.28 -10.73
CA ALA A 265 -25.59 7.01 -11.76
C ALA A 265 -25.33 8.52 -11.75
N THR A 266 -25.07 9.12 -10.58
CA THR A 266 -24.84 10.56 -10.42
C THR A 266 -23.38 10.94 -10.15
N ALA A 267 -22.54 9.99 -9.72
CA ALA A 267 -21.15 10.24 -9.46
C ALA A 267 -20.44 10.74 -10.73
N ARG A 268 -19.43 11.59 -10.53
CA ARG A 268 -18.60 12.13 -11.62
C ARG A 268 -17.30 11.35 -11.75
N VAL A 269 -16.80 10.80 -10.64
CA VAL A 269 -15.60 9.97 -10.60
C VAL A 269 -15.89 8.69 -9.83
N LEU A 270 -15.51 7.55 -10.42
CA LEU A 270 -15.39 6.28 -9.73
C LEU A 270 -13.90 5.91 -9.63
N ILE A 271 -13.42 5.75 -8.40
CA ILE A 271 -12.07 5.25 -8.12
C ILE A 271 -12.16 3.75 -7.83
N VAL A 272 -11.55 2.92 -8.66
CA VAL A 272 -11.46 1.47 -8.46
C VAL A 272 -10.05 1.11 -8.02
N THR A 273 -9.89 0.48 -6.86
CA THR A 273 -8.58 0.06 -6.36
C THR A 273 -8.58 -1.35 -5.78
N GLY A 274 -7.57 -2.15 -6.12
CA GLY A 274 -7.46 -3.54 -5.67
C GLY A 274 -8.61 -4.47 -6.11
N HIS A 275 -9.48 -4.02 -7.02
CA HIS A 275 -10.63 -4.78 -7.51
C HIS A 275 -10.37 -5.32 -8.91
N SER A 276 -10.64 -6.61 -9.14
CA SER A 276 -10.42 -7.29 -10.43
C SER A 276 -11.55 -7.04 -11.45
N LEU A 277 -12.68 -6.50 -10.99
CA LEU A 277 -13.92 -6.29 -11.76
C LEU A 277 -14.49 -7.61 -12.34
N ARG A 278 -14.26 -8.74 -11.66
CA ARG A 278 -14.81 -10.04 -12.05
C ARG A 278 -16.31 -10.15 -11.85
N ASP A 279 -16.88 -9.42 -10.89
CA ASP A 279 -18.33 -9.35 -10.69
C ASP A 279 -19.06 -8.81 -11.93
N ASP A 280 -19.79 -9.69 -12.61
CA ASP A 280 -20.49 -9.37 -13.87
C ASP A 280 -21.45 -8.18 -13.71
N TYR A 281 -22.19 -8.13 -12.61
CA TYR A 281 -23.20 -7.11 -12.35
C TYR A 281 -22.58 -5.74 -12.05
N LEU A 282 -21.52 -5.67 -11.22
CA LEU A 282 -20.78 -4.42 -10.97
C LEU A 282 -20.11 -3.94 -12.25
N ARG A 283 -19.44 -4.84 -12.97
CA ARG A 283 -18.74 -4.53 -14.22
C ARG A 283 -19.71 -3.99 -15.27
N ALA A 284 -20.86 -4.63 -15.47
CA ALA A 284 -21.88 -4.17 -16.42
C ALA A 284 -22.36 -2.75 -16.07
N ALA A 285 -22.68 -2.48 -14.81
CA ALA A 285 -23.12 -1.16 -14.38
C ALA A 285 -22.05 -0.08 -14.59
N ILE A 286 -20.78 -0.40 -14.32
CA ILE A 286 -19.64 0.51 -14.53
C ILE A 286 -19.44 0.79 -16.02
N ILE A 287 -19.47 -0.24 -16.87
CA ILE A 287 -19.36 -0.10 -18.33
C ILE A 287 -20.45 0.85 -18.86
N GLU A 288 -21.70 0.63 -18.45
CA GLU A 288 -22.82 1.48 -18.85
C GLU A 288 -22.68 2.93 -18.34
N ARG A 289 -22.15 3.11 -17.12
CA ARG A 289 -21.90 4.44 -16.58
C ARG A 289 -20.82 5.19 -17.36
N VAL A 290 -19.73 4.52 -17.73
CA VAL A 290 -18.63 5.13 -18.51
C VAL A 290 -19.10 5.60 -19.88
N ARG A 291 -20.02 4.85 -20.51
CA ARG A 291 -20.63 5.24 -21.79
C ARG A 291 -21.48 6.52 -21.69
N LYS A 292 -21.96 6.89 -20.49
CA LYS A 292 -22.76 8.10 -20.25
C LYS A 292 -21.87 9.25 -19.78
N LYS A 293 -21.56 10.21 -20.64
CA LYS A 293 -20.73 11.37 -20.29
C LYS A 293 -21.55 12.48 -19.59
N PRO A 294 -20.94 13.28 -18.70
CA PRO A 294 -19.56 13.20 -18.20
C PRO A 294 -19.38 12.15 -17.07
N PHE A 295 -18.26 11.42 -17.09
CA PHE A 295 -17.84 10.48 -16.05
C PHE A 295 -16.38 10.08 -16.23
N HIS A 296 -15.65 9.91 -15.12
CA HIS A 296 -14.32 9.34 -15.13
C HIS A 296 -14.22 8.06 -14.30
N LEU A 297 -13.69 7.01 -14.92
CA LEU A 297 -13.25 5.79 -14.27
C LEU A 297 -11.73 5.86 -14.03
N LEU A 298 -11.32 5.95 -12.76
CA LEU A 298 -9.93 5.88 -12.36
C LEU A 298 -9.63 4.50 -11.79
N VAL A 299 -8.77 3.73 -12.45
CA VAL A 299 -8.34 2.40 -11.98
C VAL A 299 -6.94 2.49 -11.39
N ILE A 300 -6.78 2.08 -10.13
CA ILE A 300 -5.51 2.00 -9.41
C ILE A 300 -5.21 0.52 -9.16
N ALA A 301 -4.39 -0.07 -10.02
CA ALA A 301 -4.02 -1.47 -9.94
C ALA A 301 -2.74 -1.71 -10.76
N PRO A 302 -1.89 -2.69 -10.42
CA PRO A 302 -0.67 -2.99 -11.18
C PRO A 302 -0.95 -3.25 -12.66
N ASN A 303 -2.03 -3.98 -12.94
CA ASN A 303 -2.50 -4.29 -14.28
C ASN A 303 -3.90 -3.71 -14.48
N PHE A 304 -4.15 -3.17 -15.67
CA PHE A 304 -5.51 -2.78 -16.04
C PHE A 304 -6.38 -4.05 -16.23
N PRO A 305 -7.63 -4.09 -15.72
CA PRO A 305 -8.48 -5.27 -15.81
C PRO A 305 -8.75 -5.69 -17.27
N ALA A 306 -8.16 -6.81 -17.69
CA ALA A 306 -8.32 -7.34 -19.06
C ALA A 306 -9.76 -7.79 -19.39
N ILE A 307 -10.61 -7.93 -18.37
CA ILE A 307 -12.03 -8.27 -18.52
C ILE A 307 -12.89 -7.09 -18.99
N LEU A 308 -12.35 -5.86 -18.92
CA LEU A 308 -13.02 -4.70 -19.50
C LEU A 308 -12.91 -4.74 -21.03
N PRO A 309 -13.96 -4.31 -21.73
CA PRO A 309 -13.98 -4.39 -23.18
C PRO A 309 -13.03 -3.35 -23.79
N THR A 310 -12.50 -3.64 -24.98
CA THR A 310 -11.40 -2.86 -25.59
C THR A 310 -11.74 -1.40 -25.85
N GLU A 311 -13.02 -1.07 -26.05
CA GLU A 311 -13.50 0.31 -26.20
C GLU A 311 -13.33 1.16 -24.94
N LEU A 312 -13.13 0.53 -23.77
CA LEU A 312 -12.83 1.18 -22.50
C LEU A 312 -11.35 1.12 -22.14
N ALA A 313 -10.47 0.95 -23.13
CA ALA A 313 -9.03 1.02 -22.92
C ALA A 313 -8.66 2.33 -22.20
N PRO A 314 -7.74 2.29 -21.22
CA PRO A 314 -7.36 3.48 -20.48
C PRO A 314 -6.64 4.46 -21.40
N ALA A 315 -6.75 5.74 -21.05
CA ALA A 315 -5.93 6.79 -21.64
C ALA A 315 -4.44 6.44 -21.54
N ARG A 316 -3.64 7.01 -22.46
CA ARG A 316 -2.18 6.84 -22.43
C ARG A 316 -1.66 7.17 -21.03
N LEU A 317 -0.70 6.36 -20.57
CA LEU A 317 -0.19 6.46 -19.21
C LEU A 317 0.34 7.87 -18.88
N GLY A 318 -0.27 8.53 -17.90
CA GLY A 318 0.01 9.92 -17.52
C GLY A 318 -0.84 10.98 -18.26
N ALA A 319 -1.81 10.56 -19.09
CA ALA A 319 -2.82 11.42 -19.68
C ALA A 319 -4.17 11.21 -18.99
N VAL A 320 -5.05 12.21 -19.11
CA VAL A 320 -6.42 12.17 -18.60
C VAL A 320 -7.37 11.76 -19.72
N GLY A 321 -8.24 10.81 -19.44
CA GLY A 321 -9.37 10.45 -20.29
C GLY A 321 -10.57 9.98 -19.47
N ASP A 322 -11.64 9.56 -20.15
CA ASP A 322 -12.83 9.00 -19.50
C ASP A 322 -12.48 7.76 -18.67
N VAL A 323 -11.46 7.01 -19.10
CA VAL A 323 -10.85 5.91 -18.33
C VAL A 323 -9.38 6.22 -18.14
N SER A 324 -8.90 6.21 -16.90
CA SER A 324 -7.51 6.48 -16.54
C SER A 324 -6.94 5.35 -15.67
N HIS A 325 -5.66 5.03 -15.85
CA HIS A 325 -4.99 3.93 -15.16
C HIS A 325 -3.74 4.40 -14.42
N VAL A 326 -3.67 4.07 -13.13
CA VAL A 326 -2.49 4.20 -12.27
C VAL A 326 -1.93 2.78 -12.06
N PRO A 327 -0.83 2.39 -12.74
CA PRO A 327 -0.30 1.04 -12.77
C PRO A 327 0.53 0.71 -11.52
N LEU A 328 -0.03 0.96 -10.35
CA LEU A 328 0.65 0.83 -9.06
C LEU A 328 -0.15 -0.08 -8.14
N LYS A 329 0.56 -0.74 -7.23
CA LYS A 329 -0.09 -1.41 -6.11
C LYS A 329 -0.66 -0.37 -5.14
N PHE A 330 -1.69 -0.74 -4.39
CA PHE A 330 -2.33 0.18 -3.46
C PHE A 330 -1.37 0.69 -2.39
N GLU A 331 -0.53 -0.20 -1.84
CA GLU A 331 0.47 0.15 -0.81
C GLU A 331 1.57 1.10 -1.28
N GLU A 332 1.68 1.29 -2.59
CA GLU A 332 2.63 2.24 -3.17
C GLU A 332 1.99 3.60 -3.44
N PHE A 333 0.65 3.71 -3.46
CA PHE A 333 -0.07 4.90 -3.91
C PHE A 333 -1.08 5.44 -2.88
N SER A 334 -1.28 4.73 -1.76
CA SER A 334 -2.27 5.09 -0.74
C SER A 334 -2.04 6.50 -0.18
N ASP A 335 -0.79 6.87 0.08
CA ASP A 335 -0.46 8.18 0.65
C ASP A 335 -0.69 9.31 -0.34
N GLU A 336 -0.32 9.14 -1.62
CA GLU A 336 -0.61 10.12 -2.66
C GLU A 336 -2.10 10.22 -2.92
N LEU A 337 -2.81 9.10 -2.94
CA LEU A 337 -4.26 9.12 -3.06
C LEU A 337 -4.87 9.92 -1.91
N ALA A 338 -4.43 9.70 -0.67
CA ALA A 338 -4.87 10.49 0.48
C ALA A 338 -4.60 11.98 0.31
N SER A 339 -3.38 12.36 -0.12
CA SER A 339 -3.03 13.78 -0.38
C SER A 339 -3.93 14.38 -1.46
N ILE A 340 -4.03 13.72 -2.62
CA ILE A 340 -4.84 14.16 -3.75
C ILE A 340 -6.30 14.34 -3.32
N LEU A 341 -6.86 13.35 -2.63
CA LEU A 341 -8.24 13.42 -2.14
C LEU A 341 -8.45 14.61 -1.21
N ASN A 342 -7.44 15.06 -0.45
CA ASN A 342 -7.56 16.22 0.41
C ASN A 342 -7.42 17.55 -0.33
N ASP A 343 -6.44 17.61 -1.24
CA ASP A 343 -5.96 18.85 -1.84
C ASP A 343 -6.85 19.37 -2.96
N VAL A 344 -7.56 18.48 -3.66
CA VAL A 344 -8.32 18.85 -4.86
C VAL A 344 -9.80 18.46 -4.82
N GLY A 345 -10.57 19.09 -5.70
CA GLY A 345 -11.98 18.75 -5.94
C GLY A 345 -12.16 17.56 -6.87
N PRO A 346 -13.39 17.00 -6.99
CA PRO A 346 -13.69 15.84 -7.82
C PRO A 346 -13.18 15.92 -9.27
N ASP A 347 -13.26 17.10 -9.90
CA ASP A 347 -12.79 17.34 -11.28
C ASP A 347 -11.30 17.09 -11.49
N GLU A 348 -10.49 17.33 -10.46
CA GLU A 348 -9.04 17.38 -10.57
C GLU A 348 -8.36 16.09 -10.10
N ILE A 349 -9.08 15.21 -9.40
CA ILE A 349 -8.52 13.95 -8.84
C ILE A 349 -7.80 13.16 -9.92
N VAL A 350 -8.44 12.95 -11.08
CA VAL A 350 -7.90 12.14 -12.18
C VAL A 350 -6.65 12.80 -12.77
N THR A 351 -6.69 14.13 -12.95
CA THR A 351 -5.56 14.92 -13.43
C THR A 351 -4.36 14.82 -12.50
N ARG A 352 -4.57 14.99 -11.19
CA ARG A 352 -3.50 14.88 -10.19
C ARG A 352 -2.92 13.47 -10.12
N CYS A 353 -3.76 12.43 -10.22
CA CYS A 353 -3.29 11.05 -10.32
C CYS A 353 -2.42 10.83 -11.57
N ALA A 354 -2.84 11.35 -12.73
CA ALA A 354 -2.08 11.27 -13.97
C ALA A 354 -0.73 12.00 -13.88
N GLU A 355 -0.69 13.17 -13.24
CA GLU A 355 0.54 13.92 -12.96
C GLU A 355 1.50 13.12 -12.09
N VAL A 356 1.02 12.44 -11.03
CA VAL A 356 1.87 11.60 -10.17
C VAL A 356 2.49 10.46 -10.99
N VAL A 357 1.72 9.81 -11.84
CA VAL A 357 2.20 8.75 -12.75
C VAL A 357 3.25 9.30 -13.71
N GLN A 358 2.99 10.46 -14.33
CA GLN A 358 3.92 11.10 -15.24
C GLN A 358 5.21 11.49 -14.53
N HIS A 359 5.12 12.03 -13.31
CA HIS A 359 6.26 12.39 -12.49
C HIS A 359 7.08 11.16 -12.08
N ARG A 360 6.46 10.07 -11.64
CA ARG A 360 7.15 8.79 -11.35
C ARG A 360 7.94 8.26 -12.56
N ARG A 361 7.39 8.38 -13.78
CA ARG A 361 8.08 7.94 -15.00
C ARG A 361 9.24 8.82 -15.41
N SER A 362 9.15 10.12 -15.15
CA SER A 362 10.03 11.13 -15.77
C SER A 362 11.07 11.73 -14.83
N ARG A 363 10.82 11.77 -13.52
CA ARG A 363 11.68 12.47 -12.56
C ARG A 363 12.53 11.51 -11.76
N LYS A 364 13.84 11.57 -11.98
CA LYS A 364 14.83 11.09 -11.01
C LYS A 364 14.69 11.93 -9.74
N THR A 365 14.80 11.30 -8.57
CA THR A 365 14.95 12.01 -7.30
C THR A 365 16.10 13.00 -7.41
N LYS A 366 15.85 14.27 -7.06
CA LYS A 366 16.83 15.34 -7.12
C LYS A 366 16.94 16.02 -5.76
N ILE A 367 18.17 16.41 -5.46
CA ILE A 367 18.50 17.35 -4.41
C ILE A 367 19.43 18.39 -5.02
N ALA A 368 19.33 19.64 -4.58
CA ALA A 368 20.20 20.71 -5.05
C ALA A 368 20.59 21.63 -3.90
N ILE A 369 21.87 22.01 -3.86
CA ILE A 369 22.39 23.03 -2.95
C ILE A 369 22.00 24.41 -3.51
N LYS A 370 21.27 25.20 -2.72
CA LYS A 370 20.90 26.59 -3.01
C LYS A 370 21.64 27.55 -2.07
N GLY A 371 22.12 28.67 -2.61
CA GLY A 371 22.87 29.69 -1.87
C GLY A 371 24.38 29.66 -2.13
N LYS A 372 25.10 30.67 -1.63
CA LYS A 372 26.57 30.78 -1.73
C LYS A 372 27.20 30.34 -0.41
N ILE A 373 27.90 29.19 -0.42
CA ILE A 373 28.60 28.65 0.76
C ILE A 373 29.95 29.35 0.97
N GLY A 374 30.59 29.74 -0.14
CA GLY A 374 31.92 30.35 -0.16
C GLY A 374 33.01 29.38 0.29
N THR A 375 34.17 29.92 0.68
CA THR A 375 35.30 29.15 1.20
C THR A 375 34.97 28.50 2.53
N LEU A 376 35.37 27.23 2.70
CA LEU A 376 35.27 26.51 3.95
C LEU A 376 36.49 26.82 4.82
N LYS A 377 36.23 27.40 5.99
CA LYS A 377 37.25 27.71 7.00
C LYS A 377 36.94 26.88 8.25
N PRO A 378 37.92 26.17 8.83
CA PRO A 378 37.71 25.38 10.04
C PRO A 378 37.01 26.17 11.15
N ASN A 379 36.14 25.50 11.90
CA ASN A 379 35.41 26.05 13.05
C ASN A 379 34.43 27.20 12.73
N ILE A 380 34.19 27.50 11.45
CA ILE A 380 33.19 28.47 11.01
C ILE A 380 31.87 27.77 10.67
N LYS A 381 30.75 28.34 11.13
CA LYS A 381 29.41 27.89 10.77
C LYS A 381 29.06 28.29 9.35
N LYS A 382 28.51 27.35 8.58
CA LYS A 382 28.10 27.55 7.19
C LYS A 382 26.62 27.19 7.00
N PRO A 383 25.78 28.15 6.57
CA PRO A 383 24.41 27.88 6.19
C PRO A 383 24.27 27.66 4.67
N PHE A 384 23.35 26.80 4.28
CA PHE A 384 22.81 26.72 2.92
C PHE A 384 21.42 26.09 2.94
N THR A 385 20.74 26.05 1.80
CA THR A 385 19.43 25.39 1.68
C THR A 385 19.54 24.22 0.72
N ALA A 386 19.04 23.05 1.12
CA ALA A 386 18.82 21.92 0.23
C ALA A 386 17.42 22.02 -0.38
N ILE A 387 17.32 22.11 -1.70
CA ILE A 387 16.05 22.00 -2.43
C ILE A 387 15.87 20.53 -2.80
N ILE A 388 14.74 19.97 -2.39
CA ILE A 388 14.37 18.58 -2.65
C ILE A 388 13.23 18.57 -3.65
N ASP A 389 13.40 17.76 -4.70
CA ASP A 389 12.33 17.39 -5.62
C ASP A 389 12.47 15.87 -5.83
N ALA A 390 11.89 15.13 -4.89
CA ALA A 390 12.08 13.71 -4.74
C ALA A 390 10.76 12.97 -4.88
N TYR A 391 10.83 11.77 -5.44
CA TYR A 391 9.75 10.80 -5.33
C TYR A 391 10.23 9.66 -4.43
N LEU A 392 9.67 9.53 -3.23
CA LEU A 392 10.09 8.55 -2.23
C LEU A 392 9.10 7.39 -2.14
N HIS A 393 9.56 6.20 -2.56
CA HIS A 393 8.80 4.97 -2.38
C HIS A 393 8.76 4.56 -0.90
N SER A 394 7.73 3.81 -0.50
CA SER A 394 7.63 3.23 0.84
C SER A 394 8.85 2.38 1.23
N SER A 395 9.44 1.64 0.28
CA SER A 395 10.68 0.86 0.47
C SER A 395 11.95 1.70 0.62
N GLN A 396 11.90 2.99 0.30
CA GLN A 396 13.02 3.91 0.42
C GLN A 396 13.00 4.69 1.74
N LYS A 397 12.01 4.40 2.61
CA LYS A 397 11.82 5.06 3.89
C LYS A 397 12.38 4.23 5.06
N PRO A 398 12.79 4.88 6.18
CA PRO A 398 12.90 6.33 6.33
C PRO A 398 13.98 6.89 5.39
N ALA A 399 13.68 8.01 4.73
CA ALA A 399 14.67 8.72 3.92
C ALA A 399 15.19 9.90 4.73
N SER A 400 16.47 10.23 4.57
CA SER A 400 17.03 11.37 5.29
C SER A 400 18.03 12.15 4.47
N ILE A 401 18.19 13.43 4.83
CA ILE A 401 19.24 14.28 4.29
C ILE A 401 20.50 14.04 5.12
N ARG A 402 21.61 13.87 4.41
CA ARG A 402 22.95 13.76 4.98
C ARG A 402 23.92 14.67 4.27
N VAL A 403 24.86 15.23 5.04
CA VAL A 403 25.87 16.16 4.55
C VAL A 403 27.25 15.71 5.01
N TRP A 404 28.19 15.63 4.07
CA TRP A 404 29.58 15.30 4.38
C TRP A 404 30.52 16.07 3.47
N ILE A 405 31.80 16.10 3.84
CA ILE A 405 32.86 16.62 2.98
C ILE A 405 33.86 15.52 2.66
N GLU A 406 34.41 15.58 1.47
CA GLU A 406 35.42 14.67 0.97
C GLU A 406 36.59 15.47 0.38
N ALA A 407 37.81 15.04 0.68
CA ALA A 407 39.03 15.60 0.12
C ALA A 407 39.79 14.53 -0.63
N GLU A 408 40.34 14.91 -1.79
CA GLU A 408 41.27 14.11 -2.55
C GLU A 408 42.56 14.92 -2.71
N TYR A 409 43.67 14.39 -2.20
CA TYR A 409 44.96 15.08 -2.19
C TYR A 409 46.11 14.12 -2.44
N LYS A 410 47.22 14.66 -2.93
CA LYS A 410 48.47 13.92 -3.07
C LYS A 410 49.38 14.23 -1.89
N THR A 411 49.90 13.20 -1.28
CA THR A 411 50.94 13.31 -0.25
C THR A 411 52.31 13.60 -0.89
N PRO A 412 53.31 14.04 -0.10
CA PRO A 412 54.64 14.39 -0.62
C PRO A 412 55.38 13.24 -1.34
N ASP A 413 55.04 11.98 -1.03
CA ASP A 413 55.51 10.76 -1.69
C ASP A 413 54.78 10.44 -3.01
N GLY A 414 53.81 11.27 -3.40
CA GLY A 414 53.05 11.15 -4.65
C GLY A 414 51.84 10.23 -4.57
N ALA A 415 51.56 9.61 -3.42
CA ALA A 415 50.39 8.76 -3.23
C ALA A 415 49.10 9.61 -3.21
N LEU A 416 48.03 9.09 -3.83
CA LEU A 416 46.72 9.72 -3.89
C LEU A 416 45.87 9.23 -2.71
N HIS A 417 45.50 10.15 -1.83
CA HIS A 417 44.66 9.87 -0.66
C HIS A 417 43.27 10.49 -0.86
N LYS A 418 42.24 9.70 -0.54
CA LYS A 418 40.84 10.14 -0.50
C LYS A 418 40.33 9.95 0.92
N ASN A 419 39.88 11.05 1.53
CA ASN A 419 39.47 11.09 2.92
C ASN A 419 38.08 11.73 3.04
N ILE A 420 37.24 11.18 3.91
CA ILE A 420 35.86 11.62 4.13
C ILE A 420 35.69 12.11 5.57
N SER A 421 34.76 13.03 5.82
CA SER A 421 34.49 13.46 7.19
C SER A 421 34.05 12.28 8.07
N GLY A 422 34.54 12.25 9.31
CA GLY A 422 34.28 11.14 10.23
C GLY A 422 32.82 11.01 10.69
N GLN A 423 32.06 12.10 10.59
CA GLN A 423 30.63 12.19 10.92
C GLN A 423 29.90 13.00 9.84
N PHE A 424 28.58 12.87 9.80
CA PHE A 424 27.72 13.77 9.05
C PHE A 424 27.68 15.16 9.71
N LEU A 425 27.57 16.21 8.90
CA LEU A 425 27.85 17.58 9.32
C LEU A 425 26.61 18.33 9.83
N GLU A 426 25.40 17.92 9.42
CA GLU A 426 24.13 18.57 9.75
C GLU A 426 23.65 18.36 11.19
N GLY A 427 24.29 17.48 11.97
CA GLY A 427 23.88 17.12 13.31
C GLY A 427 22.82 16.01 13.31
N PRO A 428 21.67 16.15 14.00
CA PRO A 428 20.62 15.13 13.98
C PRO A 428 20.11 14.83 12.58
N GLN A 429 19.75 13.58 12.34
CA GLN A 429 19.17 13.12 11.09
C GLN A 429 17.92 13.94 10.72
N ILE A 430 17.95 14.58 9.55
CA ILE A 430 16.79 15.29 9.01
C ILE A 430 15.98 14.32 8.15
N LEU A 431 14.80 13.92 8.64
CA LEU A 431 13.90 13.03 7.91
C LEU A 431 13.23 13.76 6.74
N VAL A 432 13.08 13.04 5.62
CA VAL A 432 12.41 13.51 4.41
C VAL A 432 11.14 12.69 4.21
N GLY A 433 9.99 13.36 4.18
CA GLY A 433 8.68 12.71 4.04
C GLY A 433 8.30 11.86 5.25
N GLU A 434 8.15 12.49 6.42
CA GLU A 434 7.70 11.83 7.66
C GLU A 434 6.45 10.98 7.40
N GLY A 435 6.60 9.66 7.43
CA GLY A 435 5.51 8.68 7.27
C GLY A 435 4.93 8.53 5.86
N LEU A 436 4.85 9.59 5.04
CA LEU A 436 4.06 9.61 3.80
C LEU A 436 4.90 9.37 2.53
N SER A 437 4.41 8.51 1.64
CA SER A 437 5.06 8.13 0.38
C SER A 437 4.65 9.10 -0.70
N GLY A 438 5.56 9.32 -1.63
CA GLY A 438 5.28 10.12 -2.80
C GLY A 438 6.16 11.32 -3.02
N LEU A 439 5.57 12.33 -3.65
CA LEU A 439 6.28 13.52 -4.10
C LEU A 439 6.63 14.40 -2.91
N VAL A 440 7.92 14.53 -2.63
CA VAL A 440 8.44 15.47 -1.63
C VAL A 440 9.06 16.66 -2.35
N ARG A 441 8.46 17.83 -2.13
CA ARG A 441 9.03 19.12 -2.51
C ARG A 441 9.24 19.96 -1.26
N GLN A 442 10.49 20.16 -0.88
CA GLN A 442 10.84 20.84 0.35
C GLN A 442 12.10 21.68 0.18
N GLU A 443 12.15 22.84 0.80
CA GLU A 443 13.38 23.58 1.03
C GLU A 443 13.81 23.35 2.49
N VAL A 444 14.97 22.71 2.68
CA VAL A 444 15.49 22.38 4.01
C VAL A 444 16.69 23.27 4.33
N PRO A 445 16.60 24.13 5.35
CA PRO A 445 17.75 24.90 5.81
C PRO A 445 18.74 24.00 6.54
N ILE A 446 19.99 24.02 6.10
CA ILE A 446 21.08 23.24 6.69
C ILE A 446 22.13 24.18 7.26
N LYS A 447 22.59 23.87 8.47
CA LYS A 447 23.69 24.57 9.14
C LYS A 447 24.66 23.55 9.70
N PHE A 448 25.95 23.73 9.42
CA PHE A 448 27.00 22.90 9.98
C PHE A 448 28.22 23.73 10.38
N THR A 449 29.04 23.19 11.27
CA THR A 449 30.37 23.74 11.60
C THR A 449 31.40 23.01 10.76
N VAL A 450 32.25 23.75 10.03
CA VAL A 450 33.30 23.15 9.20
C VAL A 450 34.31 22.45 10.12
N PRO A 451 34.51 21.12 9.99
CA PRO A 451 35.48 20.40 10.81
C PRO A 451 36.91 20.80 10.44
N GLU A 452 37.82 20.66 11.39
CA GLU A 452 39.25 20.92 11.21
C GLU A 452 39.99 19.63 10.88
N TYR A 453 40.62 19.57 9.71
CA TYR A 453 41.46 18.47 9.27
C TYR A 453 42.85 19.01 8.93
N PRO A 454 43.85 18.85 9.83
CA PRO A 454 45.20 19.38 9.62
C PRO A 454 45.85 18.92 8.31
N GLU A 455 45.66 17.66 7.94
CA GLU A 455 46.19 17.11 6.67
C GLU A 455 45.59 17.79 5.45
N TRP A 456 44.31 18.17 5.51
CA TRP A 456 43.63 18.84 4.39
C TRP A 456 44.09 20.30 4.28
N LEU A 457 44.41 20.95 5.40
CA LEU A 457 45.03 22.29 5.39
C LEU A 457 46.43 22.29 4.76
N ALA A 458 47.16 21.18 4.92
CA ALA A 458 48.50 21.01 4.39
C ALA A 458 48.51 20.62 2.91
N HIS A 459 47.54 19.80 2.47
CA HIS A 459 47.62 19.10 1.19
C HIS A 459 46.39 19.24 0.28
N ALA A 460 45.22 19.63 0.80
CA ALA A 460 43.98 19.72 0.04
C ALA A 460 43.55 21.17 -0.19
N ASP A 461 43.83 21.71 -1.38
CA ASP A 461 43.38 23.05 -1.76
C ASP A 461 41.85 23.14 -1.97
N LYS A 462 41.21 22.00 -2.25
CA LYS A 462 39.79 21.88 -2.56
C LYS A 462 39.18 20.66 -1.88
N VAL A 463 37.95 20.82 -1.43
CA VAL A 463 37.13 19.74 -0.86
C VAL A 463 35.75 19.75 -1.53
N SER A 464 35.16 18.57 -1.66
CA SER A 464 33.80 18.40 -2.18
C SER A 464 32.83 18.33 -1.01
N LEU A 465 31.92 19.30 -0.92
CA LEU A 465 30.76 19.24 -0.03
C LEU A 465 29.66 18.47 -0.73
N HIS A 466 29.20 17.39 -0.12
CA HIS A 466 28.13 16.55 -0.61
C HIS A 466 26.87 16.74 0.22
N VAL A 467 25.72 16.75 -0.44
CA VAL A 467 24.40 16.73 0.18
C VAL A 467 23.60 15.66 -0.53
N ALA A 468 23.08 14.69 0.22
CA ALA A 468 22.37 13.57 -0.37
C ALA A 468 21.09 13.23 0.40
N ILE A 469 20.16 12.63 -0.32
CA ILE A 469 19.03 11.90 0.26
C ILE A 469 19.45 10.44 0.33
N ILE A 470 19.41 9.83 1.51
CA ILE A 470 19.82 8.44 1.74
C ILE A 470 18.65 7.60 2.26
N LYS A 471 18.64 6.31 1.93
CA LYS A 471 17.71 5.30 2.47
C LYS A 471 18.17 4.84 3.85
N GLY A 472 17.22 4.66 4.76
CA GLY A 472 17.46 4.09 6.09
C GLY A 472 18.25 5.01 7.03
N THR A 473 18.92 4.38 8.00
CA THR A 473 19.73 5.03 9.02
C THR A 473 21.19 4.64 8.84
N VAL A 474 21.96 5.45 8.12
CA VAL A 474 23.41 5.32 8.05
C VAL A 474 24.02 6.28 9.08
N GLU A 475 24.78 5.77 10.05
CA GLU A 475 25.32 6.60 11.13
C GLU A 475 26.52 7.45 10.69
N LYS A 476 27.37 6.93 9.80
CA LYS A 476 28.64 7.58 9.42
C LYS A 476 28.83 7.62 7.90
N PRO A 477 29.47 8.68 7.36
CA PRO A 477 29.73 8.80 5.92
C PRO A 477 30.52 7.62 5.34
N ALA A 478 31.50 7.08 6.08
CA ALA A 478 32.33 5.98 5.62
C ALA A 478 31.57 4.64 5.42
N ALA A 479 30.39 4.48 6.02
CA ALA A 479 29.55 3.30 5.86
C ALA A 479 28.56 3.41 4.68
N LEU A 480 28.50 4.57 4.02
CA LEU A 480 27.53 4.86 2.97
C LEU A 480 27.87 4.10 1.68
N LYS A 481 26.94 3.28 1.20
CA LYS A 481 27.05 2.63 -0.11
C LYS A 481 26.31 3.46 -1.16
N GLU A 482 26.75 3.40 -2.42
CA GLU A 482 26.04 4.07 -3.52
C GLU A 482 24.59 3.56 -3.68
N SER A 483 24.29 2.32 -3.26
CA SER A 483 22.91 1.78 -3.23
C SER A 483 21.98 2.49 -2.24
N ASP A 484 22.55 3.16 -1.24
CA ASP A 484 21.84 3.86 -0.18
C ASP A 484 21.50 5.29 -0.60
N ILE A 485 22.19 5.84 -1.60
CA ILE A 485 22.02 7.21 -2.09
C ILE A 485 20.87 7.27 -3.11
N LEU A 486 19.79 7.99 -2.77
CA LEU A 486 18.66 8.24 -3.66
C LEU A 486 18.94 9.39 -4.63
N ALA A 487 19.60 10.43 -4.15
CA ALA A 487 20.02 11.59 -4.92
C ALA A 487 21.18 12.27 -4.21
N ARG A 488 22.11 12.85 -4.96
CA ARG A 488 23.25 13.61 -4.43
C ARG A 488 23.47 14.86 -5.28
N ASP A 489 23.77 15.96 -4.61
CA ASP A 489 24.39 17.14 -5.19
C ASP A 489 25.74 17.37 -4.51
N SER A 490 26.67 18.04 -5.20
CA SER A 490 28.02 18.22 -4.71
C SER A 490 28.62 19.53 -5.20
N ARG A 491 29.38 20.20 -4.34
CA ARG A 491 30.10 21.42 -4.69
C ARG A 491 31.54 21.35 -4.23
N THR A 492 32.46 21.58 -5.17
CA THR A 492 33.88 21.75 -4.86
C THR A 492 34.11 23.17 -4.33
N LEU A 493 34.67 23.27 -3.13
CA LEU A 493 34.92 24.51 -2.41
C LEU A 493 36.38 24.56 -1.97
N SER A 494 36.96 25.75 -1.89
CA SER A 494 38.29 25.93 -1.28
C SER A 494 38.21 25.67 0.22
N TYR A 495 39.21 24.98 0.76
CA TYR A 495 39.36 24.70 2.18
C TYR A 495 40.62 25.41 2.69
N THR A 496 40.46 26.42 3.55
CA THR A 496 41.57 27.28 3.97
C THR A 496 41.57 27.52 5.47
N GLY A 497 42.72 27.39 6.10
CA GLY A 497 42.92 27.72 7.52
C GLY A 497 43.00 29.22 7.76
N SER A 498 42.97 29.62 9.03
CA SER A 498 43.41 30.96 9.41
C SER A 498 44.92 31.09 9.14
N PHE A 499 45.40 32.30 8.85
CA PHE A 499 46.79 32.59 8.49
C PHE A 499 47.82 32.05 9.51
N ALA A 500 47.41 31.81 10.76
CA ALA A 500 48.25 31.26 11.82
C ALA A 500 48.64 29.78 11.60
N ALA A 501 47.81 28.97 10.94
CA ALA A 501 48.07 27.53 10.79
C ALA A 501 49.13 27.20 9.72
N ARG A 502 49.25 28.03 8.67
CA ARG A 502 50.27 27.85 7.62
C ARG A 502 51.68 28.20 8.10
N ALA A 503 51.82 29.08 9.09
CA ALA A 503 53.13 29.48 9.61
C ALA A 503 53.78 28.38 10.50
N SER A 504 52.99 27.56 11.20
CA SER A 504 53.51 26.51 12.08
C SER A 504 53.95 25.23 11.36
N MET A 505 53.58 25.01 10.10
CA MET A 505 53.98 23.81 9.33
C MET A 505 55.19 24.03 8.39
N MET A 506 55.70 25.28 8.27
CA MET A 506 56.82 25.63 7.39
C MET A 506 58.20 25.72 8.08
N LEU A 507 58.35 25.17 9.29
CA LEU A 507 59.64 25.00 9.96
C LEU A 507 59.80 23.51 10.31
N PRO A 508 60.80 22.80 9.73
CA PRO A 508 62.19 23.03 10.10
C PRO A 508 63.20 22.80 8.95
N LEU A 509 63.96 23.81 8.56
CA LEU A 509 65.20 23.62 7.79
C LEU A 509 66.05 24.89 7.94
N PHE A 510 67.00 24.89 8.87
CA PHE A 510 68.29 25.59 8.80
C PHE A 510 68.96 25.52 10.19
N ALA A 511 69.63 24.41 10.47
CA ALA A 511 70.62 24.36 11.55
C ALA A 511 71.60 23.19 11.34
N VAL A 512 72.33 23.16 10.22
CA VAL A 512 73.52 22.32 10.08
C VAL A 512 74.53 22.99 9.13
N HIS A 513 75.81 22.89 9.52
CA HIS A 513 77.04 22.97 8.71
C HIS A 513 77.83 24.29 8.64
N ARG A 514 78.96 24.36 9.36
CA ARG A 514 80.28 23.90 8.86
C ARG A 514 81.41 24.15 9.88
N GLY A 515 82.10 23.10 10.27
CA GLY A 515 83.48 23.20 10.75
C GLY A 515 84.44 23.24 9.57
N PHE A 516 85.45 24.10 9.65
CA PHE A 516 86.64 24.05 8.80
C PHE A 516 87.85 24.48 9.62
N SER A 517 88.78 23.54 9.78
CA SER A 517 90.16 23.76 10.22
C SER A 517 91.04 24.03 9.00
N ALA A 518 91.94 25.02 9.10
CA ALA A 518 93.06 25.19 8.18
C ALA A 518 94.27 25.74 8.95
N LEU A 519 95.43 25.26 8.52
CA LEU A 519 96.77 25.24 9.12
C LEU A 519 97.48 26.61 9.24
N PRO A 520 98.63 26.69 9.96
CA PRO A 520 99.26 27.93 10.44
C PRO A 520 100.40 28.44 9.53
N ARG A 521 100.77 29.72 9.67
CA ARG A 521 102.14 30.24 9.42
C ARG A 521 102.41 31.63 10.01
N LYS A 522 103.37 31.65 10.95
CA LYS A 522 104.47 32.61 11.26
C LYS A 522 104.34 34.12 10.92
N SER A 523 104.56 34.96 11.94
CA SER A 523 105.65 35.98 12.06
C SER A 523 105.57 36.62 13.47
N ALA A 524 106.50 36.38 14.41
CA ALA A 524 107.78 37.11 14.62
C ALA A 524 107.63 38.59 15.06
N ARG A 525 108.05 38.87 16.32
CA ARG A 525 108.62 40.12 16.90
C ARG A 525 107.72 41.38 16.85
N ASN A 526 107.55 42.19 17.89
CA ASN A 526 108.29 42.49 19.13
C ASN A 526 107.35 42.51 20.33
#